data_AF-A0A1I1JXW5-F1
#
_entry.id   AF-A0A1I1JXW5-F1
#
_cell.length_a   1.000
_cell.length_b   1.000
_cell.length_c   1.000
_cell.angle_alpha   90.00
_cell.angle_beta   90.00
_cell.angle_gamma   90.00
#
_symmetry.space_group_name_H-M   'P 1'
#
loop_
_entity.id
_entity.type
_entity.pdbx_description
1 polymer ?
#
loop_
_entity_poly.entity_id
_entity_poly.type
_entity_poly.pdbx_seq_one_letter_code
_entity_poly.pdbx_strand_id
1 'polypeptide(L)'
;MKSGLASVCLLYGLLVAQPAWSGLDIDQYLPPQETDLSPEEQRQQREAVQRQIEEARQREAQRAQKAEQARQAEAERLAARPYPVRLTEKRCLTCHSINNLEENPQTRLGWELTVLRMDWFQGAQLERGDRKVLAQYLATTYPARGLRSYLEYLLLGLALFLPVFAGYQLRQRHQKMKN
;
A
#
# COMPACT_ATOMS: atom_id res chain seq x y z
N MET A 1 -19.17 7.41 39.25
CA MET A 1 -19.75 8.71 38.86
C MET A 1 -19.03 9.20 37.60
N LYS A 2 -19.79 9.38 36.49
CA LYS A 2 -19.49 10.20 35.28
C LYS A 2 -18.28 9.71 34.46
N SER A 3 -18.37 9.22 33.22
CA SER A 3 -19.02 9.75 31.99
C SER A 3 -19.05 8.59 30.96
N GLY A 4 -19.96 8.42 30.01
CA GLY A 4 -20.89 9.34 29.38
C GLY A 4 -20.84 9.12 27.86
N LEU A 5 -21.68 8.21 27.36
CA LEU A 5 -22.43 8.28 26.09
C LEU A 5 -21.81 9.13 24.95
N ALA A 6 -21.13 8.48 24.00
CA ALA A 6 -20.80 9.09 22.70
C ALA A 6 -20.73 8.05 21.57
N SER A 7 -21.65 7.08 21.53
CA SER A 7 -21.59 5.97 20.56
C SER A 7 -22.95 5.62 19.95
N VAL A 8 -23.72 6.60 19.49
CA VAL A 8 -25.06 6.36 18.89
C VAL A 8 -25.33 7.09 17.55
N CYS A 9 -24.51 8.03 17.07
CA CYS A 9 -24.90 8.87 15.92
C CYS A 9 -24.35 8.46 14.53
N LEU A 10 -23.98 7.21 14.28
CA LEU A 10 -23.51 6.76 12.93
C LEU A 10 -24.28 5.55 12.38
N LEU A 11 -25.60 5.49 12.59
CA LEU A 11 -26.44 4.42 12.02
C LEU A 11 -27.70 4.92 11.28
N TYR A 12 -27.84 6.22 11.01
CA TYR A 12 -29.05 6.79 10.40
C TYR A 12 -28.84 7.45 9.02
N GLY A 13 -27.79 7.05 8.28
CA GLY A 13 -27.45 7.61 6.96
C GLY A 13 -27.58 6.65 5.77
N LEU A 14 -28.20 5.48 5.94
CA LEU A 14 -28.26 4.42 4.91
C LEU A 14 -29.69 3.99 4.55
N LEU A 15 -30.67 4.87 4.75
CA LEU A 15 -32.04 4.67 4.28
C LEU A 15 -32.36 5.70 3.19
N VAL A 16 -32.81 5.20 2.04
CA VAL A 16 -33.30 5.93 0.87
C VAL A 16 -32.24 6.31 -0.17
N ALA A 17 -31.39 5.36 -0.58
CA ALA A 17 -31.03 5.28 -1.99
C ALA A 17 -32.22 4.61 -2.71
N GLN A 18 -33.16 5.40 -3.21
CA GLN A 18 -34.16 4.88 -4.14
C GLN A 18 -33.39 4.35 -5.36
N PRO A 19 -33.55 3.07 -5.76
CA PRO A 19 -33.02 2.62 -7.03
C PRO A 19 -33.55 3.57 -8.10
N ALA A 20 -32.64 4.27 -8.78
CA ALA A 20 -33.00 5.02 -9.97
C ALA A 20 -33.32 4.01 -11.06
N TRP A 21 -34.54 3.46 -11.04
CA TRP A 21 -35.10 2.74 -12.15
C TRP A 21 -35.23 3.76 -13.28
N SER A 22 -34.23 3.83 -14.16
CA SER A 22 -34.41 4.49 -15.45
C SER A 22 -35.67 3.88 -16.07
N GLY A 23 -36.68 4.70 -16.35
CA GLY A 23 -37.99 4.28 -16.90
C GLY A 23 -37.89 3.75 -18.33
N LEU A 24 -37.09 2.70 -18.51
CA LEU A 24 -37.14 1.83 -19.67
C LEU A 24 -38.42 1.01 -19.53
N ASP A 25 -39.45 1.45 -20.25
CA ASP A 25 -40.68 0.70 -20.43
C ASP A 25 -40.35 -0.61 -21.16
N ILE A 26 -40.18 -1.68 -20.38
CA ILE A 26 -39.81 -3.02 -20.87
C ILE A 26 -40.89 -3.55 -21.81
N ASP A 27 -42.14 -3.12 -21.67
CA ASP A 27 -43.28 -3.57 -22.48
C ASP A 27 -43.10 -3.22 -23.96
N GLN A 28 -42.35 -2.16 -24.27
CA GLN A 28 -42.07 -1.76 -25.65
C GLN A 28 -41.02 -2.63 -26.36
N TYR A 29 -40.27 -3.45 -25.60
CA TYR A 29 -39.19 -4.31 -26.11
C TYR A 29 -39.50 -5.81 -26.00
N LEU A 30 -40.66 -6.18 -25.47
CA LEU A 30 -41.09 -7.57 -25.50
C LEU A 30 -41.38 -7.96 -26.96
N PRO A 31 -40.72 -9.02 -27.49
CA PRO A 31 -41.05 -9.51 -28.81
C PRO A 31 -42.55 -9.87 -28.86
N PRO A 32 -43.25 -9.64 -29.99
CA PRO A 32 -44.66 -9.97 -30.12
C PRO A 32 -44.89 -11.43 -29.71
N GLN A 33 -45.83 -11.66 -28.78
CA GLN A 33 -46.15 -13.02 -28.35
C GLN A 33 -46.71 -13.79 -29.55
N GLU A 34 -45.93 -14.74 -30.07
CA GLU A 34 -46.39 -15.67 -31.10
C GLU A 34 -47.45 -16.59 -30.47
N THR A 35 -48.71 -16.22 -30.63
CA THR A 35 -49.88 -16.90 -30.04
C THR A 35 -50.30 -18.17 -30.79
N ASP A 36 -49.59 -18.55 -31.86
CA ASP A 36 -49.97 -19.65 -32.75
C ASP A 36 -49.15 -20.93 -32.55
N LEU A 37 -48.26 -20.97 -31.55
CA LEU A 37 -47.46 -22.17 -31.25
C LEU A 37 -48.33 -23.27 -30.62
N SER A 38 -48.19 -24.49 -31.13
CA SER A 38 -48.80 -25.66 -30.54
C SER A 38 -48.29 -25.90 -29.10
N PRO A 39 -49.05 -26.57 -28.22
CA PRO A 39 -48.61 -26.84 -26.86
C PRO A 39 -47.26 -27.58 -26.74
N GLU A 40 -46.90 -28.37 -27.76
CA GLU A 40 -45.60 -29.07 -27.80
C GLU A 40 -44.45 -28.12 -28.12
N GLU A 41 -44.62 -27.22 -29.09
CA GLU A 41 -43.60 -26.22 -29.44
C GLU A 41 -43.34 -25.27 -28.27
N GLN A 42 -44.39 -24.89 -27.53
CA GLN A 42 -44.24 -24.10 -26.32
C GLN A 42 -43.43 -24.82 -25.22
N ARG A 43 -43.56 -26.15 -25.08
CA ARG A 43 -42.74 -26.92 -24.13
C ARG A 43 -41.27 -26.90 -24.56
N GLN A 44 -41.01 -27.18 -25.83
CA GLN A 44 -39.65 -27.18 -26.40
C GLN A 44 -38.97 -25.81 -26.28
N GLN A 45 -39.70 -24.73 -26.53
CA GLN A 45 -39.18 -23.36 -26.39
C GLN A 45 -38.83 -23.05 -24.93
N ARG A 46 -39.68 -23.39 -23.96
CA ARG A 46 -39.39 -23.20 -22.52
C ARG A 46 -38.18 -24.01 -22.08
N GLU A 47 -38.04 -25.26 -22.53
CA GLU A 47 -36.87 -26.08 -22.25
C GLU A 47 -35.59 -25.49 -22.87
N ALA A 48 -35.66 -24.96 -24.09
CA ALA A 48 -34.53 -24.31 -24.75
C ALA A 48 -34.09 -23.05 -23.98
N VAL A 49 -35.03 -22.21 -23.56
CA VAL A 49 -34.75 -21.03 -22.72
C VAL A 49 -34.14 -21.45 -21.39
N GLN A 50 -34.67 -22.49 -20.75
CA GLN A 50 -34.14 -22.99 -19.48
C GLN A 50 -32.71 -23.50 -19.62
N ARG A 51 -32.39 -24.21 -20.71
CA ARG A 51 -31.01 -24.63 -21.03
C ARG A 51 -30.08 -23.44 -21.21
N GLN A 52 -30.50 -22.41 -21.96
CA GLN A 52 -29.71 -21.20 -22.16
C GLN A 52 -29.45 -20.44 -20.84
N ILE A 53 -30.45 -20.35 -19.96
CA ILE A 53 -30.30 -19.73 -18.63
C ILE A 53 -29.28 -20.49 -17.80
N GLU A 54 -29.37 -21.82 -17.76
CA GLU A 54 -28.44 -22.65 -17.00
C GLU A 54 -27.00 -22.55 -17.54
N GLU A 55 -26.82 -22.61 -18.87
CA GLU A 55 -25.51 -22.41 -19.49
C GLU A 55 -24.94 -21.01 -19.19
N ALA A 56 -25.77 -19.97 -19.23
CA ALA A 56 -25.35 -18.62 -18.90
C ALA A 56 -24.90 -18.51 -17.43
N ARG A 57 -25.66 -19.09 -16.50
CA ARG A 57 -25.30 -19.16 -15.07
C ARG A 57 -23.99 -19.91 -14.86
N GLN A 58 -23.77 -21.03 -15.54
CA GLN A 58 -22.53 -21.79 -15.46
C GLN A 58 -21.34 -20.98 -15.98
N ARG A 59 -21.49 -20.28 -17.10
CA ARG A 59 -20.44 -19.39 -17.65
C ARG A 59 -20.12 -18.23 -16.71
N GLU A 60 -21.14 -17.63 -16.11
CA GLU A 60 -20.96 -16.56 -15.13
C GLU A 60 -20.25 -17.08 -13.86
N ALA A 61 -20.68 -18.24 -13.34
CA ALA A 61 -20.03 -18.88 -12.20
C ALA A 61 -18.56 -19.21 -12.48
N GLN A 62 -18.24 -19.74 -13.66
CA GLN A 62 -16.86 -20.00 -14.08
C GLN A 62 -16.03 -18.71 -14.19
N ARG A 63 -16.61 -17.63 -14.73
CA ARG A 63 -15.94 -16.32 -14.78
C ARG A 63 -15.67 -15.77 -13.39
N ALA A 64 -16.63 -15.86 -12.48
CA ALA A 64 -16.50 -15.43 -11.10
C ALA A 64 -15.42 -16.25 -10.36
N GLN A 65 -15.42 -17.58 -10.52
CA GLN A 65 -14.41 -18.46 -9.94
C GLN A 65 -13.00 -18.13 -10.48
N LYS A 66 -12.86 -17.96 -11.79
CA LYS A 66 -11.58 -17.58 -12.40
C LYS A 66 -11.09 -16.21 -11.92
N ALA A 67 -12.00 -15.25 -11.75
CA ALA A 67 -11.65 -13.94 -11.21
C ALA A 67 -11.19 -14.02 -9.75
N GLU A 68 -11.83 -14.85 -8.92
CA GLU A 68 -11.40 -15.09 -7.54
C GLU A 68 -10.03 -15.78 -7.47
N GLN A 69 -9.81 -16.82 -8.28
CA GLN A 69 -8.51 -17.48 -8.38
C GLN A 69 -7.41 -16.50 -8.81
N ALA A 70 -7.70 -15.60 -9.75
CA ALA A 70 -6.75 -14.57 -10.16
C ALA A 70 -6.41 -13.60 -9.02
N ARG A 71 -7.41 -13.16 -8.23
CA ARG A 71 -7.19 -12.32 -7.04
C ARG A 71 -6.33 -13.02 -5.99
N GLN A 72 -6.60 -14.29 -5.72
CA GLN A 72 -5.84 -15.10 -4.76
C GLN A 72 -4.40 -15.28 -5.23
N ALA A 73 -4.19 -15.66 -6.49
CA ALA A 73 -2.86 -15.81 -7.07
C ALA A 73 -2.05 -14.49 -7.03
N GLU A 74 -2.70 -13.35 -7.26
CA GLU A 74 -2.04 -12.05 -7.11
C GLU A 74 -1.68 -11.75 -5.65
N ALA A 75 -2.59 -12.00 -4.70
CA ALA A 75 -2.31 -11.81 -3.28
C ALA A 75 -1.14 -12.69 -2.80
N GLU A 76 -1.10 -13.96 -3.24
CA GLU A 76 0.01 -14.88 -2.98
C GLU A 76 1.32 -14.36 -3.58
N ARG A 77 1.30 -13.88 -4.83
CA ARG A 77 2.46 -13.28 -5.48
C ARG A 77 2.98 -12.06 -4.73
N LEU A 78 2.09 -11.19 -4.24
CA LEU A 78 2.46 -10.01 -3.44
C LEU A 78 3.02 -10.42 -2.08
N ALA A 79 2.44 -11.44 -1.44
CA ALA A 79 2.91 -11.97 -0.17
C ALA A 79 4.28 -12.66 -0.28
N ALA A 80 4.55 -13.31 -1.41
CA ALA A 80 5.82 -13.99 -1.70
C ALA A 80 7.00 -13.03 -1.98
N ARG A 81 6.75 -11.73 -2.14
CA ARG A 81 7.83 -10.74 -2.35
C ARG A 81 8.82 -10.75 -1.17
N PRO A 82 10.12 -10.52 -1.44
CA PRO A 82 11.13 -10.45 -0.40
C PRO A 82 10.74 -9.47 0.70
N TYR A 83 10.99 -9.86 1.96
CA TYR A 83 10.58 -9.08 3.11
C TYR A 83 11.01 -7.59 3.06
N PRO A 84 12.24 -7.22 2.69
CA PRO A 84 12.64 -5.81 2.62
C PRO A 84 11.83 -5.00 1.60
N VAL A 85 11.43 -5.62 0.48
CA VAL A 85 10.58 -4.99 -0.56
C VAL A 85 9.20 -4.69 0.01
N ARG A 86 8.54 -5.69 0.60
CA ARG A 86 7.21 -5.52 1.23
C ARG A 86 7.25 -4.49 2.36
N LEU A 87 8.34 -4.47 3.12
CA LEU A 87 8.54 -3.53 4.20
C LEU A 87 8.67 -2.09 3.68
N THR A 88 9.45 -1.86 2.61
CA THR A 88 9.55 -0.55 1.95
C THR A 88 8.21 -0.10 1.38
N GLU A 89 7.50 -0.96 0.68
CA GLU A 89 6.17 -0.66 0.13
C GLU A 89 5.20 -0.24 1.23
N LYS A 90 5.14 -1.00 2.33
CA LYS A 90 4.21 -0.77 3.44
C LYS A 90 4.56 0.46 4.28
N ARG A 91 5.85 0.74 4.50
CA ARG A 91 6.30 1.75 5.47
C ARG A 91 6.75 3.05 4.82
N CYS A 92 7.34 2.99 3.63
CA CYS A 92 7.91 4.16 2.97
C CYS A 92 6.97 4.67 1.87
N LEU A 93 6.43 3.76 1.05
CA LEU A 93 5.66 4.16 -0.14
C LEU A 93 4.21 4.58 0.14
N THR A 94 3.74 4.40 1.39
CA THR A 94 2.45 4.92 1.83
C THR A 94 2.39 6.45 1.79
N CYS A 95 3.51 7.13 2.06
CA CYS A 95 3.59 8.60 2.10
C CYS A 95 4.58 9.18 1.07
N HIS A 96 5.41 8.36 0.44
CA HIS A 96 6.43 8.78 -0.51
C HIS A 96 6.29 8.04 -1.83
N SER A 97 6.63 8.70 -2.93
CA SER A 97 6.76 8.04 -4.22
C SER A 97 8.08 7.28 -4.31
N ILE A 98 8.17 6.36 -5.27
CA ILE A 98 9.45 5.70 -5.60
C ILE A 98 10.48 6.74 -6.09
N ASN A 99 10.04 7.73 -6.87
CA ASN A 99 10.92 8.80 -7.38
C ASN A 99 11.64 9.53 -6.23
N ASN A 100 10.97 9.76 -5.09
CA ASN A 100 11.63 10.39 -3.94
C ASN A 100 12.82 9.57 -3.44
N LEU A 101 12.76 8.23 -3.50
CA LEU A 101 13.86 7.35 -3.10
C LEU A 101 14.98 7.36 -4.14
N GLU A 102 14.65 7.41 -5.42
CA GLU A 102 15.59 7.44 -6.55
C GLU A 102 16.37 8.76 -6.63
N GLU A 103 15.70 9.90 -6.42
CA GLU A 103 16.30 11.23 -6.48
C GLU A 103 17.16 11.56 -5.26
N ASN A 104 17.01 10.79 -4.17
CA ASN A 104 17.74 10.98 -2.92
C ASN A 104 18.62 9.78 -2.56
N PRO A 105 19.56 9.38 -3.42
CA PRO A 105 20.43 8.25 -3.13
C PRO A 105 21.33 8.60 -1.94
N GLN A 106 21.49 7.66 -1.00
CA GLN A 106 22.33 7.84 0.18
C GLN A 106 23.25 6.65 0.40
N THR A 107 24.29 6.84 1.20
CA THR A 107 25.05 5.70 1.73
C THR A 107 24.19 4.90 2.70
N ARG A 108 24.68 3.73 3.13
CA ARG A 108 24.01 2.97 4.18
C ARG A 108 23.75 3.81 5.43
N LEU A 109 24.72 4.60 5.87
CA LEU A 109 24.52 5.42 7.07
C LEU A 109 23.53 6.56 6.84
N GLY A 110 23.58 7.20 5.67
CA GLY A 110 22.58 8.21 5.31
C GLY A 110 21.15 7.65 5.33
N TRP A 111 20.96 6.45 4.77
CA TRP A 111 19.68 5.74 4.85
C TRP A 111 19.30 5.35 6.29
N GLU A 112 20.24 4.89 7.12
CA GLU A 112 19.97 4.61 8.54
C GLU A 112 19.47 5.86 9.28
N LEU A 113 20.11 7.01 9.06
CA LEU A 113 19.69 8.30 9.64
C LEU A 113 18.33 8.76 9.10
N THR A 114 18.09 8.56 7.80
CA THR A 114 16.83 8.93 7.15
C THR A 114 15.67 8.09 7.69
N VAL A 115 15.84 6.77 7.79
CA VAL A 115 14.85 5.84 8.35
C VAL A 115 14.58 6.15 9.82
N LEU A 116 15.64 6.43 10.60
CA LEU A 116 15.51 6.83 12.00
C LEU A 116 14.76 8.15 12.16
N ARG A 117 15.02 9.12 11.27
CA ARG A 117 14.28 10.39 11.24
C ARG A 117 12.79 10.13 11.00
N MET A 118 12.47 9.35 9.97
CA MET A 118 11.08 9.01 9.62
C MET A 118 10.34 8.33 10.78
N ASP A 119 11.02 7.45 11.50
CA ASP A 119 10.44 6.78 12.65
C ASP A 119 10.17 7.73 13.82
N TRP A 120 11.14 8.56 14.19
CA TRP A 120 11.05 9.40 15.39
C TRP A 120 10.26 10.68 15.20
N PHE A 121 10.37 11.31 14.03
CA PHE A 121 9.83 12.65 13.80
C PHE A 121 8.62 12.65 12.86
N GLN A 122 8.46 11.63 12.01
CA GLN A 122 7.35 11.55 11.05
C GLN A 122 6.36 10.43 11.36
N GLY A 123 6.59 9.65 12.42
CA GLY A 123 5.65 8.65 12.91
C GLY A 123 5.54 7.39 12.07
N ALA A 124 6.61 7.00 11.35
CA ALA A 124 6.61 5.79 10.52
C ALA A 124 6.41 4.48 11.33
N GLN A 125 6.63 4.52 12.65
CA GLN A 125 6.43 3.41 13.60
C GLN A 125 7.09 2.11 13.11
N LEU A 126 8.41 2.12 13.09
CA LEU A 126 9.24 0.99 12.67
C LEU A 126 9.68 0.15 13.86
N GLU A 127 9.63 -1.16 13.71
CA GLU A 127 10.22 -2.07 14.70
C GLU A 127 11.76 -1.92 14.70
N ARG A 128 12.41 -2.26 15.83
CA ARG A 128 13.87 -2.09 15.96
C ARG A 128 14.65 -2.87 14.89
N GLY A 129 14.16 -4.05 14.48
CA GLY A 129 14.79 -4.86 13.42
C GLY A 129 14.63 -4.24 12.03
N ASP A 130 13.45 -3.71 11.75
CA ASP A 130 13.04 -3.16 10.45
C ASP A 130 13.94 -2.02 9.98
N ARG A 131 14.39 -1.18 10.91
CA ARG A 131 15.23 -0.02 10.56
C ARG A 131 16.51 -0.42 9.83
N LYS A 132 17.19 -1.46 10.34
CA LYS A 132 18.44 -1.96 9.73
C LYS A 132 18.17 -2.63 8.39
N VAL A 133 17.08 -3.41 8.31
CA VAL A 133 16.67 -4.10 7.08
C VAL A 133 16.35 -3.08 5.98
N LEU A 134 15.57 -2.04 6.29
CA LEU A 134 15.24 -0.95 5.38
C LEU A 134 16.48 -0.20 4.93
N ALA A 135 17.34 0.23 5.86
CA ALA A 135 18.51 0.99 5.49
C ALA A 135 19.49 0.20 4.60
N GLN A 136 19.68 -1.09 4.90
CA GLN A 136 20.51 -1.97 4.08
C GLN A 136 19.90 -2.15 2.67
N TYR A 137 18.60 -2.40 2.59
CA TYR A 137 17.91 -2.55 1.31
C TYR A 137 17.97 -1.26 0.48
N LEU A 138 17.61 -0.13 1.07
CA LEU A 138 17.63 1.18 0.40
C LEU A 138 19.04 1.57 -0.06
N ALA A 139 20.08 1.26 0.71
CA ALA A 139 21.46 1.52 0.30
C ALA A 139 21.92 0.62 -0.85
N THR A 140 21.36 -0.58 -0.97
CA THR A 140 21.67 -1.51 -2.06
C THR A 140 20.93 -1.09 -3.34
N THR A 141 19.67 -0.68 -3.21
CA THR A 141 18.80 -0.31 -4.33
C THR A 141 19.05 1.11 -4.83
N TYR A 142 19.27 2.06 -3.91
CA TYR A 142 19.47 3.50 -4.17
C TYR A 142 20.78 4.02 -3.57
N PRO A 143 21.95 3.51 -4.03
CA PRO A 143 23.24 3.87 -3.45
C PRO A 143 23.68 5.28 -3.84
N ALA A 144 24.17 6.06 -2.86
CA ALA A 144 24.95 7.26 -3.16
C ALA A 144 26.21 6.90 -3.96
N ARG A 145 26.50 7.71 -4.99
CA ARG A 145 27.68 7.55 -5.86
C ARG A 145 28.47 8.84 -5.94
N GLY A 146 29.77 8.71 -6.22
CA GLY A 146 30.69 9.83 -6.44
C GLY A 146 30.80 10.77 -5.25
N LEU A 147 30.71 12.07 -5.52
CA LEU A 147 30.94 13.14 -4.55
C LEU A 147 30.00 13.08 -3.34
N ARG A 148 28.74 12.66 -3.53
CA ARG A 148 27.77 12.59 -2.42
C ARG A 148 28.17 11.60 -1.34
N SER A 149 28.65 10.42 -1.74
CA SER A 149 29.15 9.41 -0.81
C SER A 149 30.35 9.95 -0.01
N TYR A 150 31.28 10.61 -0.69
CA TYR A 150 32.45 11.22 -0.05
C TYR A 150 32.07 12.31 0.96
N LEU A 151 31.14 13.21 0.58
CA LEU A 151 30.67 14.27 1.46
C LEU A 151 29.97 13.72 2.71
N GLU A 152 29.14 12.68 2.57
CA GLU A 152 28.50 12.03 3.72
C GLU A 152 29.55 11.51 4.72
N TYR A 153 30.56 10.77 4.25
CA TYR A 153 31.64 10.27 5.11
C TYR A 153 32.50 11.38 5.71
N LEU A 154 32.79 12.43 4.93
CA LEU A 154 33.54 13.59 5.43
C LEU A 154 32.79 14.28 6.57
N LEU A 155 31.49 14.54 6.40
CA LEU A 155 30.65 15.16 7.43
C LEU A 155 30.60 14.31 8.70
N LEU A 156 30.52 12.99 8.57
CA LEU A 156 30.58 12.07 9.72
C LEU A 156 31.93 12.10 10.40
N GLY A 157 33.03 12.08 9.64
CA GLY A 157 34.37 12.21 10.18
C GLY A 157 34.54 13.51 10.96
N LEU A 158 34.05 14.63 10.41
CA LEU A 158 34.07 15.93 11.09
C LEU A 158 33.20 15.92 12.36
N ALA A 159 32.00 15.35 12.32
CA ALA A 159 31.11 15.27 13.48
C ALA A 159 31.72 14.46 14.64
N LEU A 160 32.53 13.43 14.34
CA LEU A 160 33.25 12.65 15.35
C LEU A 160 34.53 13.35 15.84
N PHE A 161 35.26 14.03 14.96
CA PHE A 161 36.55 14.62 15.28
C PHE A 161 36.45 15.96 16.03
N LEU A 162 35.51 16.83 15.64
CA LEU A 162 35.35 18.16 16.22
C LEU A 162 35.15 18.17 17.75
N PRO A 163 34.29 17.35 18.38
CA PRO A 163 34.12 17.37 19.83
C PRO A 163 35.38 16.88 20.57
N VAL A 164 36.08 15.89 20.01
CA VAL A 164 37.36 15.40 20.58
C VAL A 164 38.41 16.50 20.54
N PHE A 165 38.54 17.16 19.39
CA PHE A 165 39.47 18.27 19.23
C PHE A 165 39.14 19.46 20.15
N ALA A 166 37.85 19.83 20.25
CA ALA A 166 37.40 20.88 21.16
C ALA A 166 37.71 20.54 22.63
N GLY A 167 37.42 19.29 23.05
CA GLY A 167 37.75 18.81 24.40
C GLY A 167 39.26 18.85 24.69
N TYR A 168 40.08 18.47 23.71
CA TYR A 168 41.54 18.56 23.80
C TYR A 168 42.02 20.01 23.98
N GLN A 169 41.52 20.94 23.17
CA GLN A 169 41.85 22.36 23.25
C GLN A 169 41.45 22.98 24.60
N LEU A 170 40.26 22.64 25.11
CA LEU A 170 39.80 23.09 26.43
C LEU A 170 40.70 22.57 27.55
N ARG A 171 41.12 21.29 27.47
CA ARG A 171 42.04 20.69 28.45
C ARG A 171 43.41 21.39 28.43
N GLN A 172 43.95 21.67 27.26
CA GLN A 172 45.21 22.42 27.13
C GLN A 172 45.11 23.83 27.73
N ARG A 173 44.01 24.55 27.48
CA ARG A 173 43.79 25.88 28.08
C ARG A 173 43.75 25.81 29.61
N HIS A 174 43.07 24.81 30.16
CA HIS A 174 42.98 24.63 31.61
C HIS A 174 44.32 24.28 32.26
N GLN A 175 45.19 23.53 31.57
CA GLN A 175 46.56 23.26 32.06
C GLN A 175 47.42 24.53 32.10
N LYS A 176 47.29 25.43 31.12
CA LYS A 176 48.04 26.69 31.09
C LYS A 176 47.63 27.69 32.19
N MET A 177 46.42 27.60 32.74
CA MET A 177 45.98 28.48 33.84
C MET A 177 46.43 28.00 35.23
N LYS A 178 46.95 26.77 35.34
CA LYS A 178 47.42 26.19 36.60
C LYS A 178 48.93 26.34 36.83
N ASN A 179 49.66 26.72 35.80
CA ASN A 179 51.09 27.00 35.82
C ASN A 179 51.31 28.52 35.80
#